data_AF-A0A292SE79-F1
#
_entry.id   AF-A0A292SE79-F1
#
_cell.length_a   1.000
_cell.length_b   1.000
_cell.length_c   1.000
_cell.angle_alpha   90.00
_cell.angle_beta   90.00
_cell.angle_gamma   90.00
#
_symmetry.space_group_name_H-M   'P 1'
#
loop_
_entity.id
_entity.type
_entity.pdbx_description
1 polymer ?
#
loop_
_entity_poly.entity_id
_entity_poly.type
_entity_poly.pdbx_seq_one_letter_code
_entity_poly.pdbx_strand_id
1 'polypeptide(L)'
;MDTILVQRPQFEKAATSAAGIGIAICLLLSQNTLLSAKDLGNLTGISPTLNYVQEQQRHQETIFEESITQKYGSSNVVEVEKGVKYVRMIRFYKNKPVRINIVEMSLGVNQGLAVEPAIASETLASRNKISNIAGRDNAIVAINGGYFKPQTGVPLGTLMINKKVYTGPIYDRVAMGIFDNGFEMARVQLKANVVTNKGGLKIDNINQPRMLSTNTIVYTPDWGEYSPPSPKYGKQL
;
A
#
# COMPACT_ATOMS: atom_id res chain seq x y z
N MET A 1 -11.15 -9.94 2.11
CA MET A 1 -9.78 -10.26 1.66
C MET A 1 -9.00 -8.97 1.58
N ASP A 2 -7.79 -8.99 2.10
CA ASP A 2 -6.84 -7.89 1.96
C ASP A 2 -6.27 -7.83 0.53
N THR A 3 -5.68 -6.69 0.19
CA THR A 3 -5.17 -6.36 -1.15
C THR A 3 -3.91 -5.53 -0.99
N ILE A 4 -2.90 -5.76 -1.82
CA ILE A 4 -1.72 -4.90 -1.88
C ILE A 4 -1.97 -3.86 -2.96
N LEU A 5 -1.80 -2.59 -2.60
CA LEU A 5 -2.01 -1.44 -3.46
C LEU A 5 -0.67 -0.78 -3.76
N VAL A 6 -0.50 -0.32 -5.00
CA VAL A 6 0.47 0.70 -5.36
C VAL A 6 -0.29 2.02 -5.49
N GLN A 7 0.08 3.01 -4.69
CA GLN A 7 -0.62 4.28 -4.59
C GLN A 7 0.26 5.44 -5.07
N ARG A 8 -0.43 6.50 -5.50
CA ARG A 8 0.16 7.84 -5.69
C ARG A 8 0.50 8.43 -4.32
N PRO A 9 1.41 9.43 -4.24
CA PRO A 9 1.68 10.09 -2.99
C PRO A 9 0.38 10.61 -2.38
N GLN A 10 0.10 10.21 -1.14
CA GLN A 10 -0.94 10.85 -0.37
C GLN A 10 -0.42 12.25 -0.03
N PHE A 11 -0.99 13.28 -0.64
CA PHE A 11 -0.88 14.62 -0.06
C PHE A 11 -1.55 14.50 1.31
N GLU A 12 -0.77 14.54 2.39
CA GLU A 12 -1.34 14.76 3.71
C GLU A 12 -2.29 15.96 3.57
N LYS A 13 -3.55 15.78 3.98
CA LYS A 13 -4.47 16.89 4.20
C LYS A 13 -3.99 17.69 5.42
N ALA A 14 -2.75 18.18 5.39
CA ALA A 14 -2.30 19.25 6.25
C ALA A 14 -3.03 20.50 5.78
N ALA A 15 -4.15 20.78 6.46
CA ALA A 15 -4.88 22.04 6.47
C ALA A 15 -4.62 22.95 5.26
N THR A 16 -5.16 22.57 4.10
CA THR A 16 -5.35 23.53 3.01
C THR A 16 -6.45 24.49 3.48
N SER A 17 -6.08 25.49 4.28
CA SER A 17 -6.97 26.60 4.52
C SER A 17 -7.29 27.19 3.15
N ALA A 18 -8.57 27.17 2.77
CA ALA A 18 -9.07 27.70 1.51
C ALA A 18 -8.75 29.21 1.31
N ALA A 19 -8.21 29.87 2.34
CA ALA A 19 -7.67 31.22 2.27
C ALA A 19 -6.32 31.31 1.52
N GLY A 20 -5.46 30.30 1.56
CA GLY A 20 -4.10 30.38 0.99
C GLY A 20 -4.06 30.29 -0.54
N ILE A 21 -4.91 29.46 -1.14
CA ILE A 21 -4.93 29.26 -2.61
C ILE A 21 -5.68 30.40 -3.31
N GLY A 22 -6.70 30.98 -2.66
CA GLY A 22 -7.44 32.13 -3.21
C GLY A 22 -6.60 33.40 -3.32
N ILE A 23 -5.69 33.66 -2.36
CA ILE A 23 -4.84 34.86 -2.36
C ILE A 23 -3.77 34.79 -3.46
N ALA A 24 -3.19 33.61 -3.71
CA ALA A 24 -2.18 33.45 -4.76
C ALA A 24 -2.77 33.66 -6.18
N ILE A 25 -4.01 33.22 -6.42
CA ILE A 25 -4.70 33.39 -7.71
C ILE A 25 -5.19 34.85 -7.90
N CYS A 26 -5.68 35.51 -6.84
CA CYS A 26 -6.09 36.91 -6.91
C CYS A 26 -4.91 37.89 -7.09
N LEU A 27 -3.73 37.58 -6.56
CA LEU A 27 -2.53 38.41 -6.77
C LEU A 27 -1.98 38.30 -8.20
N LEU A 28 -2.15 37.15 -8.87
CA LEU A 28 -1.74 36.96 -10.26
C LEU A 28 -2.68 37.63 -11.28
N LEU A 29 -3.93 37.92 -10.89
CA LEU A 29 -4.93 38.55 -11.76
C LEU A 29 -5.02 40.09 -11.62
N SER A 30 -4.23 40.70 -10.73
CA SER A 30 -4.26 42.16 -10.48
C SER A 30 -3.07 42.93 -11.06
N GLN A 31 -2.10 42.26 -11.71
CA GLN A 31 -0.97 42.92 -12.37
C GLN A 31 -1.12 42.84 -13.89
N ASN A 32 -2.08 43.60 -14.43
CA ASN A 32 -2.05 44.01 -15.83
C ASN A 32 -0.99 45.09 -16.00
N THR A 33 0.26 44.68 -16.19
CA THR A 33 1.28 45.50 -16.84
C THR A 33 1.82 44.73 -18.03
N LEU A 34 1.60 45.31 -19.21
CA LEU A 34 2.14 44.90 -20.51
C LEU A 34 3.63 44.52 -20.39
N LEU A 35 3.91 43.22 -20.33
CA LEU A 35 5.24 42.68 -20.58
C LEU A 35 5.35 42.44 -22.09
N SER A 36 6.19 43.26 -22.74
CA SER A 36 6.52 43.16 -24.15
C SER A 36 7.21 41.82 -24.42
N ALA A 37 6.91 41.17 -25.55
CA ALA A 37 7.51 39.91 -25.96
C ALA A 37 9.05 39.95 -26.10
N LYS A 38 9.67 41.15 -26.04
CA LYS A 38 11.12 41.33 -25.94
C LYS A 38 11.69 41.07 -24.54
N ASP A 39 10.90 41.22 -23.48
CA ASP A 39 11.33 40.97 -22.09
C ASP A 39 11.19 39.50 -21.69
N LEU A 40 10.44 38.69 -22.46
CA LEU A 40 10.38 37.24 -22.28
C LEU A 40 11.63 36.51 -22.84
N GLY A 41 12.46 37.18 -23.64
CA GLY A 41 13.63 36.59 -24.29
C GLY A 41 14.79 36.25 -23.36
N ASN A 42 14.78 36.73 -22.11
CA ASN A 42 15.85 36.55 -21.12
C ASN A 42 15.48 35.66 -19.92
N LEU A 43 14.32 34.97 -19.93
CA LEU A 43 13.86 34.08 -18.86
C LEU A 43 14.28 32.61 -19.04
N THR A 44 15.46 32.35 -19.62
CA THR A 44 15.99 30.97 -19.78
C THR A 44 16.72 30.44 -18.53
N GLY A 45 16.65 31.15 -17.40
CA GLY A 45 17.30 30.76 -16.15
C GLY A 45 16.50 29.74 -15.33
N ILE A 46 16.41 28.48 -15.78
CA ILE A 46 16.07 27.39 -14.85
C ILE A 46 17.20 27.31 -13.81
N SER A 47 16.88 27.43 -12.52
CA SER A 47 17.87 27.40 -11.42
C SER A 47 18.80 26.18 -11.54
N PRO A 48 20.12 26.30 -11.33
CA PRO A 48 21.05 25.17 -11.37
C PRO A 48 20.63 23.97 -10.50
N THR A 49 19.98 24.24 -9.37
CA THR A 49 19.43 23.22 -8.48
C THR A 49 18.28 22.44 -9.11
N LEU A 50 17.41 23.11 -9.88
CA LEU A 50 16.29 22.47 -10.57
C LEU A 50 16.78 21.62 -11.75
N ASN A 51 17.78 22.10 -12.50
CA ASN A 51 18.43 21.29 -13.54
C ASN A 51 19.07 20.03 -12.96
N TYR A 52 19.80 20.16 -11.86
CA TYR A 52 20.43 19.02 -11.18
C TYR A 52 19.40 17.97 -10.72
N VAL A 53 18.31 18.39 -10.09
CA VAL A 53 17.24 17.47 -9.66
C VAL A 53 16.60 16.75 -10.86
N GLN A 54 16.35 17.46 -11.95
CA GLN A 54 15.83 16.86 -13.18
C GLN A 54 16.81 15.87 -13.82
N GLU A 55 18.12 16.18 -13.82
CA GLU A 55 19.16 15.26 -14.30
C GLU A 55 19.23 13.99 -13.47
N GLN A 56 19.18 14.11 -12.14
CA GLN A 56 19.14 12.94 -11.26
C GLN A 56 17.91 12.07 -11.54
N GLN A 57 16.74 12.69 -11.72
CA GLN A 57 15.52 11.96 -12.05
C GLN A 57 15.61 11.26 -13.41
N ARG A 58 16.11 11.94 -14.45
CA ARG A 58 16.36 11.33 -15.78
C ARG A 58 17.35 10.17 -15.72
N HIS A 59 18.38 10.29 -14.88
CA HIS A 59 19.34 9.21 -14.67
C HIS A 59 18.68 7.99 -14.03
N GLN A 60 17.84 8.19 -13.01
CA GLN A 60 17.06 7.11 -12.40
C GLN A 60 16.06 6.47 -13.38
N GLU A 61 15.44 7.27 -14.26
CA GLU A 61 14.59 6.76 -15.34
C GLU A 61 15.39 5.88 -16.29
N THR A 62 16.59 6.30 -16.71
CA THR A 62 17.46 5.52 -17.59
C THR A 62 17.85 4.18 -16.95
N ILE A 63 18.28 4.20 -15.68
CA ILE A 63 18.61 2.97 -14.93
C ILE A 63 17.39 2.04 -14.86
N PHE A 64 16.20 2.59 -14.60
CA PHE A 64 14.99 1.80 -14.53
C PHE A 64 14.65 1.17 -15.89
N GLU A 65 14.72 1.93 -16.98
CA GLU A 65 14.52 1.46 -18.36
C GLU A 65 15.49 0.33 -18.75
N GLU A 66 16.77 0.52 -18.46
CA GLU A 66 17.81 -0.49 -18.72
C GLU A 66 17.53 -1.77 -17.96
N SER A 67 17.16 -1.66 -16.66
CA SER A 67 16.84 -2.82 -15.82
C SER A 67 15.63 -3.60 -16.35
N ILE A 68 14.61 -2.90 -16.85
CA ILE A 68 13.39 -3.49 -17.41
C ILE A 68 13.70 -4.18 -18.73
N THR A 69 14.48 -3.54 -19.59
CA THR A 69 14.94 -4.11 -20.86
C THR A 69 15.78 -5.36 -20.63
N GLN A 70 16.69 -5.33 -19.64
CA GLN A 70 17.53 -6.47 -19.28
C GLN A 70 16.71 -7.66 -18.77
N LYS A 71 15.74 -7.42 -17.88
CA LYS A 71 14.90 -8.48 -17.30
C LYS A 71 13.84 -9.02 -18.27
N TYR A 72 13.29 -8.14 -19.11
CA TYR A 72 12.03 -8.38 -19.82
C TYR A 72 12.05 -8.03 -21.31
N GLY A 73 13.21 -7.82 -21.95
CA GLY A 73 13.31 -7.27 -23.31
C GLY A 73 12.53 -7.99 -24.43
N SER A 74 12.12 -9.25 -24.24
CA SER A 74 11.25 -10.00 -25.17
C SER A 74 9.76 -10.00 -24.79
N SER A 75 9.38 -9.29 -23.73
CA SER A 75 8.02 -9.26 -23.17
C SER A 75 7.30 -7.98 -23.56
N ASN A 76 5.96 -8.00 -23.48
CA ASN A 76 5.19 -6.79 -23.66
C ASN A 76 5.25 -5.96 -22.38
N VAL A 77 5.78 -4.74 -22.48
CA VAL A 77 5.94 -3.80 -21.36
C VAL A 77 5.08 -2.56 -21.66
N VAL A 78 4.32 -2.12 -20.67
CA VAL A 78 3.47 -0.93 -20.73
C VAL A 78 3.80 -0.05 -19.53
N GLU A 79 4.11 1.22 -19.75
CA GLU A 79 4.18 2.19 -18.67
C GLU A 79 2.77 2.54 -18.21
N VAL A 80 2.51 2.39 -16.91
CA VAL A 80 1.17 2.60 -16.31
C VAL A 80 1.09 3.97 -15.64
N GLU A 81 2.19 4.39 -15.03
CA GLU A 81 2.38 5.66 -14.35
C GLU A 81 3.89 5.92 -14.31
N LYS A 82 4.31 7.18 -14.15
CA LYS A 82 5.74 7.49 -14.01
C LYS A 82 6.38 6.66 -12.90
N GLY A 83 7.35 5.83 -13.27
CA GLY A 83 8.05 4.92 -12.36
C GLY A 83 7.32 3.61 -12.06
N VAL A 84 6.23 3.28 -12.78
CA VAL A 84 5.47 2.03 -12.65
C VAL A 84 5.23 1.42 -14.04
N LYS A 85 5.67 0.17 -14.20
CA LYS A 85 5.53 -0.58 -15.45
C LYS A 85 4.82 -1.90 -15.24
N TYR A 86 3.93 -2.22 -16.16
CA TYR A 86 3.28 -3.50 -16.27
C TYR A 86 3.95 -4.35 -17.35
N VAL A 87 4.34 -5.57 -16.99
CA VAL A 87 4.95 -6.53 -17.90
C VAL A 87 4.06 -7.75 -18.02
N ARG A 88 3.75 -8.14 -19.26
CA ARG A 88 3.07 -9.39 -19.58
C ARG A 88 4.01 -10.32 -20.31
N MET A 89 4.19 -11.52 -19.76
CA MET A 89 5.07 -12.52 -20.33
C MET A 89 4.48 -13.92 -20.26
N ILE A 90 4.95 -14.80 -21.13
CA ILE A 90 4.66 -16.23 -21.11
C ILE A 90 5.97 -16.98 -20.86
N ARG A 91 5.95 -17.92 -19.92
CA ARG A 91 7.05 -18.85 -19.66
C ARG A 91 6.52 -20.28 -19.76
N PHE A 92 7.34 -21.19 -20.27
CA PHE A 92 6.98 -22.60 -20.38
C PHE A 92 7.61 -23.36 -19.22
N TYR A 93 6.77 -24.04 -18.44
CA TYR A 93 7.21 -24.94 -17.38
C TYR A 93 6.68 -26.33 -17.67
N LYS A 94 7.56 -27.33 -17.83
CA LYS A 94 7.18 -28.70 -18.24
C LYS A 94 6.27 -28.69 -19.48
N ASN A 95 6.64 -27.91 -20.50
CA ASN A 95 5.88 -27.69 -21.75
C ASN A 95 4.47 -27.09 -21.59
N LYS A 96 4.13 -26.55 -20.40
CA LYS A 96 2.86 -25.85 -20.18
C LYS A 96 3.11 -24.34 -20.16
N PRO A 97 2.35 -23.54 -20.95
CA PRO A 97 2.48 -22.09 -20.93
C PRO A 97 1.89 -21.54 -19.63
N VAL A 98 2.67 -20.72 -18.94
CA VAL A 98 2.28 -19.98 -17.75
C VAL A 98 2.31 -18.49 -18.12
N ARG A 99 1.16 -17.84 -17.99
CA ARG A 99 1.03 -16.39 -18.16
C ARG A 99 1.41 -15.72 -16.85
N ILE A 100 2.35 -14.79 -16.91
CA ILE A 100 2.86 -14.06 -15.74
C ILE A 100 2.59 -12.58 -15.99
N ASN A 101 1.97 -11.95 -14.99
CA ASN A 101 1.69 -10.53 -14.93
C ASN A 101 2.59 -9.95 -13.85
N ILE A 102 3.43 -8.99 -14.20
CA ILE A 102 4.42 -8.39 -13.30
C ILE A 102 4.19 -6.89 -13.28
N VAL A 103 4.30 -6.30 -12.10
CA VAL A 103 4.35 -4.86 -11.92
C VAL A 103 5.71 -4.54 -11.33
N GLU A 104 6.47 -3.72 -12.03
CA GLU A 104 7.76 -3.20 -11.59
C GLU A 104 7.58 -1.73 -11.22
N MET A 105 8.20 -1.31 -10.13
CA MET A 105 8.17 0.08 -9.68
C MET A 105 9.54 0.55 -9.22
N SER A 106 9.78 1.86 -9.35
CA SER A 106 11.02 2.50 -8.92
C SER A 106 10.75 3.76 -8.11
N LEU A 107 11.09 3.70 -6.81
CA LEU A 107 11.10 4.88 -5.93
C LEU A 107 12.16 5.90 -6.35
N GLY A 108 13.22 5.47 -7.06
CA GLY A 108 14.22 6.38 -7.62
C GLY A 108 13.65 7.26 -8.74
N VAL A 109 12.71 6.73 -9.52
CA VAL A 109 12.01 7.48 -10.58
C VAL A 109 10.88 8.35 -10.02
N ASN A 110 10.14 7.78 -9.06
CA ASN A 110 9.01 8.45 -8.43
C ASN A 110 8.97 8.14 -6.92
N GLN A 111 9.53 9.06 -6.13
CA GLN A 111 9.59 8.97 -4.66
C GLN A 111 8.22 9.07 -3.98
N GLY A 112 7.19 9.49 -4.72
CA GLY A 112 5.83 9.57 -4.19
C GLY A 112 5.08 8.23 -4.19
N LEU A 113 5.60 7.20 -4.84
CA LEU A 113 4.92 5.90 -4.87
C LEU A 113 4.94 5.26 -3.49
N ALA A 114 3.82 4.67 -3.09
CA ALA A 114 3.69 3.91 -1.85
C ALA A 114 3.12 2.52 -2.14
N VAL A 115 3.54 1.52 -1.38
CA VAL A 115 2.98 0.16 -1.42
C VAL A 115 2.35 -0.14 -0.07
N GLU A 116 1.05 -0.40 -0.05
CA GLU A 116 0.31 -0.55 1.20
C GLU A 116 -0.69 -1.72 1.13
N PRO A 117 -0.88 -2.47 2.22
CA PRO A 117 -2.01 -3.37 2.34
C PRO A 117 -3.31 -2.57 2.58
N ALA A 118 -4.43 -3.06 2.04
CA ALA A 118 -5.76 -2.52 2.26
C ALA A 118 -6.74 -3.65 2.61
N ILE A 119 -7.70 -3.35 3.51
CA ILE A 119 -8.80 -4.25 3.86
C ILE A 119 -9.96 -4.14 2.87
N ALA A 120 -10.72 -5.23 2.70
CA ALA A 120 -11.84 -5.31 1.75
C ALA A 120 -12.98 -4.32 2.01
N SER A 121 -13.20 -3.91 3.26
CA SER A 121 -14.30 -3.07 3.73
C SER A 121 -13.92 -2.42 5.06
N GLU A 122 -14.86 -1.73 5.71
CA GLU A 122 -14.68 -1.15 7.06
C GLU A 122 -14.42 -2.22 8.15
N THR A 123 -14.98 -3.42 7.99
CA THR A 123 -14.78 -4.56 8.89
C THR A 123 -14.05 -5.71 8.21
N LEU A 124 -13.40 -6.55 9.02
CA LEU A 124 -12.57 -7.67 8.57
C LEU A 124 -13.36 -8.79 7.92
N ALA A 125 -14.59 -9.03 8.37
CA ALA A 125 -15.47 -10.07 7.84
C ALA A 125 -16.14 -9.66 6.52
N SER A 126 -15.32 -9.39 5.50
CA SER A 126 -15.80 -8.99 4.18
C SER A 126 -14.95 -9.51 3.03
N ARG A 127 -15.60 -9.73 1.88
CA ARG A 127 -14.95 -9.99 0.59
C ARG A 127 -15.33 -8.87 -0.36
N ASN A 128 -14.36 -8.38 -1.12
CA ASN A 128 -14.59 -7.38 -2.15
C ASN A 128 -13.72 -7.70 -3.36
N LYS A 129 -14.14 -7.25 -4.54
CA LYS A 129 -13.32 -7.36 -5.75
C LYS A 129 -12.12 -6.45 -5.62
N ILE A 130 -10.95 -6.90 -6.06
CA ILE A 130 -9.71 -6.10 -6.08
C ILE A 130 -9.95 -4.78 -6.82
N SER A 131 -10.70 -4.80 -7.93
CA SER A 131 -11.06 -3.60 -8.69
C SER A 131 -11.83 -2.57 -7.86
N ASN A 132 -12.68 -3.00 -6.94
CA ASN A 132 -13.46 -2.10 -6.09
C ASN A 132 -12.58 -1.49 -4.99
N ILE A 133 -11.69 -2.30 -4.41
CA ILE A 133 -10.71 -1.83 -3.41
C ILE A 133 -9.77 -0.81 -4.06
N ALA A 134 -9.22 -1.15 -5.23
CA ALA A 134 -8.38 -0.26 -6.03
C ALA A 134 -9.09 1.05 -6.39
N GLY A 135 -10.36 0.97 -6.79
CA GLY A 135 -11.17 2.15 -7.12
C GLY A 135 -11.47 3.02 -5.90
N ARG A 136 -11.84 2.42 -4.76
CA ARG A 136 -12.06 3.13 -3.48
C ARG A 136 -10.82 3.89 -3.05
N ASP A 137 -9.66 3.27 -3.18
CA ASP A 137 -8.39 3.78 -2.68
C ASP A 137 -7.56 4.50 -3.77
N ASN A 138 -8.15 4.73 -4.96
CA ASN A 138 -7.51 5.37 -6.12
C ASN A 138 -6.10 4.82 -6.45
N ALA A 139 -5.94 3.50 -6.36
CA ALA A 139 -4.67 2.83 -6.57
C ALA A 139 -4.26 2.83 -8.06
N ILE A 140 -2.95 2.93 -8.32
CA ILE A 140 -2.36 2.80 -9.66
C ILE A 140 -2.45 1.33 -10.10
N VAL A 141 -2.10 0.43 -9.19
CA VAL A 141 -2.14 -1.03 -9.37
C VAL A 141 -2.62 -1.67 -8.08
N ALA A 142 -3.35 -2.80 -8.20
CA ALA A 142 -3.72 -3.61 -7.06
C ALA A 142 -3.60 -5.11 -7.37
N ILE A 143 -3.12 -5.88 -6.39
CA ILE A 143 -3.04 -7.35 -6.45
C ILE A 143 -3.67 -7.95 -5.18
N ASN A 144 -4.06 -9.23 -5.24
CA ASN A 144 -4.54 -9.91 -4.04
C ASN A 144 -3.44 -9.93 -2.96
N GLY A 145 -3.86 -9.74 -1.69
CA GLY A 145 -2.98 -9.83 -0.55
C GLY A 145 -2.85 -11.26 -0.02
N GLY A 146 -2.90 -11.38 1.31
CA GLY A 146 -2.74 -12.62 2.04
C GLY A 146 -3.91 -13.60 1.93
N TYR A 147 -3.79 -14.70 2.69
CA TYR A 147 -4.86 -15.68 2.81
C TYR A 147 -6.04 -15.08 3.58
N PHE A 148 -7.23 -15.58 3.28
CA PHE A 148 -8.44 -15.23 4.00
C PHE A 148 -9.35 -16.45 4.12
N LYS A 149 -10.25 -16.44 5.10
CA LYS A 149 -11.27 -17.49 5.23
C LYS A 149 -12.28 -17.33 4.09
N PRO A 150 -12.40 -18.28 3.14
CA PRO A 150 -13.22 -18.07 1.96
C PRO A 150 -14.66 -17.74 2.28
N GLN A 151 -15.24 -18.29 3.36
CA GLN A 151 -16.65 -18.10 3.72
C GLN A 151 -16.95 -16.69 4.24
N THR A 152 -16.04 -16.09 5.00
CA THR A 152 -16.28 -14.81 5.69
C THR A 152 -15.44 -13.65 5.13
N GLY A 153 -14.36 -13.93 4.42
CA GLY A 153 -13.43 -12.91 3.92
C GLY A 153 -12.40 -12.40 4.93
N VAL A 154 -12.47 -12.86 6.18
CA VAL A 154 -11.55 -12.50 7.28
C VAL A 154 -10.11 -12.86 6.90
N PRO A 155 -9.16 -11.91 6.95
CA PRO A 155 -7.73 -12.18 6.74
C PRO A 155 -7.18 -13.22 7.72
N LEU A 156 -6.35 -14.13 7.21
CA LEU A 156 -5.74 -15.24 7.95
C LEU A 156 -4.23 -15.05 7.99
N GLY A 157 -3.69 -14.76 9.17
CA GLY A 157 -2.29 -14.40 9.37
C GLY A 157 -2.11 -12.92 9.70
N THR A 158 -0.85 -12.50 9.76
CA THR A 158 -0.48 -11.13 10.17
C THR A 158 -0.95 -10.12 9.14
N LEU A 159 -1.79 -9.17 9.58
CA LEU A 159 -2.11 -7.96 8.83
C LEU A 159 -1.89 -6.77 9.75
N MET A 160 -0.94 -5.92 9.38
CA MET A 160 -0.67 -4.65 10.04
C MET A 160 -0.63 -3.57 8.97
N ILE A 161 -1.37 -2.49 9.18
CA ILE A 161 -1.40 -1.33 8.30
C ILE A 161 -1.17 -0.11 9.19
N ASN A 162 -0.21 0.75 8.84
CA ASN A 162 0.11 1.97 9.59
C ASN A 162 0.25 1.74 11.09
N LYS A 163 1.03 0.71 11.46
CA LYS A 163 1.30 0.26 12.85
C LYS A 163 0.07 -0.25 13.62
N LYS A 164 -1.13 -0.25 13.02
CA LYS A 164 -2.33 -0.87 13.58
C LYS A 164 -2.37 -2.35 13.23
N VAL A 165 -2.44 -3.21 14.24
CA VAL A 165 -2.60 -4.67 14.05
C VAL A 165 -4.07 -4.98 13.79
N TYR A 166 -4.38 -5.42 12.57
CA TYR A 166 -5.72 -5.85 12.19
C TYR A 166 -5.96 -7.31 12.53
N THR A 167 -5.00 -8.19 12.21
CA THR A 167 -5.09 -9.62 12.52
C THR A 167 -3.71 -10.17 12.91
N GLY A 168 -3.67 -11.12 13.85
CA GLY A 168 -2.41 -11.71 14.30
C GLY A 168 -1.95 -12.94 13.49
N PRO A 169 -0.69 -13.37 13.67
CA PRO A 169 -0.08 -14.48 12.94
C PRO A 169 -0.78 -15.81 13.19
N ILE A 170 -0.70 -16.71 12.22
CA ILE A 170 -1.16 -18.11 12.33
C ILE A 170 -0.10 -19.06 11.75
N TYR A 171 0.03 -20.25 12.32
CA TYR A 171 0.85 -21.35 11.81
C TYR A 171 2.33 -21.00 11.54
N ASP A 172 2.90 -20.07 12.31
CA ASP A 172 4.31 -19.64 12.17
C ASP A 172 4.67 -19.26 10.72
N ARG A 173 3.74 -18.63 10.01
CA ARG A 173 3.91 -18.29 8.59
C ARG A 173 4.84 -17.07 8.41
N VAL A 174 5.50 -17.05 7.26
CA VAL A 174 6.23 -15.88 6.78
C VAL A 174 5.24 -14.75 6.49
N ALA A 175 5.59 -13.55 6.92
CA ALA A 175 4.94 -12.30 6.53
C ALA A 175 5.95 -11.40 5.80
N MET A 176 5.44 -10.51 4.96
CA MET A 176 6.21 -9.43 4.35
C MET A 176 5.93 -8.14 5.12
N GLY A 177 6.97 -7.52 5.66
CA GLY A 177 6.93 -6.14 6.12
C GLY A 177 7.25 -5.20 4.95
N ILE A 178 6.46 -4.14 4.79
CA ILE A 178 6.69 -3.08 3.81
C ILE A 178 6.99 -1.81 4.62
N PHE A 179 8.13 -1.19 4.33
CA PHE A 179 8.67 -0.03 5.02
C PHE A 179 9.02 1.05 4.00
N ASP A 180 9.21 2.29 4.48
CA ASP A 180 9.52 3.45 3.63
C ASP A 180 10.76 3.24 2.75
N ASN A 181 11.71 2.42 3.22
CA ASN A 181 12.98 2.15 2.57
C ASN A 181 13.12 0.72 2.00
N GLY A 182 12.04 -0.07 1.95
CA GLY A 182 12.08 -1.40 1.35
C GLY A 182 11.11 -2.40 1.95
N PHE A 183 11.43 -3.68 1.81
CA PHE A 183 10.62 -4.77 2.35
C PHE A 183 11.50 -5.84 2.98
N GLU A 184 10.95 -6.55 3.96
CA GLU A 184 11.60 -7.68 4.60
C GLU A 184 10.62 -8.85 4.73
N MET A 185 11.12 -10.08 4.67
CA MET A 185 10.32 -11.28 4.90
C MET A 185 10.87 -12.05 6.09
N ALA A 186 10.00 -12.30 7.07
CA ALA A 186 10.35 -13.08 8.25
C ALA A 186 9.14 -13.86 8.77
N ARG A 187 9.41 -14.88 9.60
CA ARG A 187 8.36 -15.53 10.39
C ARG A 187 7.98 -14.62 11.55
N VAL A 188 6.70 -14.27 11.64
CA VAL A 188 6.21 -13.33 12.66
C VAL A 188 5.44 -14.10 13.73
N GLN A 189 5.75 -13.80 14.98
CA GLN A 189 5.06 -14.33 16.15
C GLN A 189 4.50 -13.19 17.00
N LEU A 190 3.37 -13.44 17.67
CA LEU A 190 2.73 -12.48 18.55
C LEU A 190 3.05 -12.83 20.01
N LYS A 191 3.58 -11.85 20.73
CA LYS A 191 3.68 -11.87 22.19
C LYS A 191 2.87 -10.70 22.73
N ALA A 192 1.67 -10.98 23.23
CA ALA A 192 0.75 -9.97 23.73
C ALA A 192 0.18 -10.34 25.10
N ASN A 193 -0.08 -9.33 25.94
CA ASN A 193 -0.71 -9.48 27.25
C ASN A 193 -1.65 -8.29 27.50
N VAL A 194 -2.78 -8.54 28.13
CA VAL A 194 -3.59 -7.50 28.78
C VAL A 194 -3.09 -7.35 30.21
N VAL A 195 -2.79 -6.12 30.62
CA VAL A 195 -2.34 -5.81 31.99
C VAL A 195 -3.46 -5.10 32.73
N THR A 196 -3.81 -5.60 33.91
CA THR A 196 -4.80 -5.01 34.81
C THR A 196 -4.21 -4.80 36.20
N ASN A 197 -4.90 -4.04 37.05
CA ASN A 197 -4.55 -3.91 38.46
C ASN A 197 -4.63 -5.24 39.25
N LYS A 198 -5.26 -6.29 38.70
CA LYS A 198 -5.39 -7.61 39.30
C LYS A 198 -4.43 -8.65 38.71
N GLY A 199 -3.57 -8.26 37.78
CA GLY A 199 -2.63 -9.14 37.08
C GLY A 199 -2.72 -9.07 35.57
N GLY A 200 -1.92 -9.91 34.89
CA GLY A 200 -1.84 -9.99 33.44
C GLY A 200 -2.54 -11.22 32.86
N LEU A 201 -3.14 -11.07 31.68
CA LEU A 201 -3.72 -12.14 30.88
C LEU A 201 -3.00 -12.25 29.54
N LYS A 202 -2.44 -13.41 29.23
CA LYS A 202 -1.81 -13.68 27.93
C LYS A 202 -2.85 -13.62 26.81
N ILE A 203 -2.50 -12.96 25.71
CA ILE A 203 -3.29 -12.92 24.49
C ILE A 203 -2.60 -13.77 23.42
N ASP A 204 -3.29 -14.80 22.94
CA ASP A 204 -2.79 -15.71 21.92
C ASP A 204 -2.98 -15.14 20.51
N ASN A 205 -4.02 -14.32 20.29
CA ASN A 205 -4.26 -13.70 18.99
C ASN A 205 -5.19 -12.48 19.05
N ILE A 206 -5.30 -11.79 17.92
CA ILE A 206 -6.20 -10.65 17.69
C ILE A 206 -7.00 -10.87 16.41
N ASN A 207 -8.32 -10.66 16.48
CA ASN A 207 -9.25 -10.71 15.34
C ASN A 207 -9.08 -11.93 14.42
N GLN A 208 -8.78 -13.10 15.00
CA GLN A 208 -8.78 -14.36 14.27
C GLN A 208 -10.06 -15.16 14.59
N PRO A 209 -10.54 -16.03 13.68
CA PRO A 209 -11.62 -16.96 14.00
C PRO A 209 -11.29 -17.80 15.25
N ARG A 210 -12.27 -18.00 16.14
CA ARG A 210 -12.09 -18.90 17.30
C ARG A 210 -11.96 -20.34 16.83
N MET A 211 -10.90 -21.02 17.27
CA MET A 211 -10.70 -22.46 17.02
C MET A 211 -10.75 -23.29 18.30
N LEU A 212 -10.04 -22.88 19.36
CA LEU A 212 -9.94 -23.61 20.63
C LEU A 212 -10.47 -22.77 21.79
N SER A 213 -11.12 -23.41 22.76
CA SER A 213 -11.61 -22.76 23.98
C SER A 213 -10.49 -22.31 24.92
N THR A 214 -9.29 -22.85 24.76
CA THR A 214 -8.08 -22.50 25.52
C THR A 214 -7.39 -21.24 25.03
N ASN A 215 -7.73 -20.76 23.81
CA ASN A 215 -7.07 -19.58 23.24
C ASN A 215 -7.75 -18.30 23.72
N THR A 216 -6.95 -17.38 24.25
CA THR A 216 -7.40 -16.02 24.56
C THR A 216 -7.22 -15.14 23.34
N ILE A 217 -8.33 -14.65 22.77
CA ILE A 217 -8.33 -13.82 21.56
C ILE A 217 -8.99 -12.49 21.89
N VAL A 218 -8.32 -11.39 21.51
CA VAL A 218 -8.89 -10.04 21.58
C VAL A 218 -9.62 -9.74 20.28
N TYR A 219 -10.84 -9.20 20.39
CA TYR A 219 -11.59 -8.66 19.27
C TYR A 219 -11.65 -7.14 19.38
N THR A 220 -11.32 -6.44 18.30
CA THR A 220 -11.45 -4.99 18.18
C THR A 220 -12.70 -4.65 17.35
N PRO A 221 -13.15 -3.38 17.34
CA PRO A 221 -14.25 -2.96 16.46
C PRO A 221 -14.04 -3.29 14.98
N ASP A 222 -12.79 -3.46 14.53
CA ASP A 222 -12.47 -3.89 13.16
C ASP A 222 -13.04 -5.27 12.81
N TRP A 223 -13.26 -6.15 13.79
CA TRP A 223 -13.91 -7.43 13.56
C TRP A 223 -15.37 -7.25 13.09
N GLY A 224 -16.07 -6.30 13.73
CA GLY A 224 -17.50 -6.06 13.60
C GLY A 224 -18.13 -5.72 14.95
N GLU A 225 -19.45 -5.52 14.95
CA GLU A 225 -20.22 -5.11 16.14
C GLU A 225 -20.17 -6.15 17.28
N TYR A 226 -20.13 -7.44 16.94
CA TYR A 226 -20.10 -8.54 17.91
C TYR A 226 -18.94 -9.48 17.62
N SER A 227 -18.25 -9.90 18.69
CA SER A 227 -17.28 -11.00 18.59
C SER A 227 -17.98 -12.33 18.32
N PRO A 228 -17.28 -13.34 17.75
CA PRO A 228 -17.84 -14.66 17.55
C PRO A 228 -18.27 -15.32 18.86
N PRO A 229 -19.32 -16.15 18.86
CA PRO A 229 -19.71 -16.90 20.04
C PRO A 229 -18.55 -17.75 20.57
N SER A 230 -18.47 -17.86 21.90
CA SER A 230 -17.46 -18.69 22.53
C SER A 230 -17.71 -20.18 22.20
N PRO A 231 -16.65 -20.97 21.91
CA PRO A 231 -16.79 -22.41 21.78
C PRO A 231 -17.24 -23.04 23.11
N LYS A 232 -17.63 -24.32 23.11
CA LYS A 232 -17.99 -25.05 24.34
C LYS A 232 -16.88 -24.87 25.40
N TYR A 233 -17.28 -24.46 26.60
CA TYR A 233 -16.41 -24.11 27.75
C TYR A 233 -15.60 -22.81 27.62
N GLY A 234 -15.70 -22.08 26.51
CA GLY A 234 -15.13 -20.75 26.37
C GLY A 234 -15.91 -19.71 27.19
N LYS A 235 -15.21 -18.66 27.60
CA LYS A 235 -15.80 -17.51 28.30
C LYS A 235 -15.58 -16.25 27.49
N GLN A 236 -16.55 -15.35 27.55
CA GLN A 236 -16.46 -13.99 27.03
C GLN A 236 -16.52 -13.03 28.22
N LEU A 237 -15.63 -12.06 28.22
CA LEU A 237 -15.51 -11.01 29.24
C LEU A 237 -15.97 -9.69 28.63
#